data_AF-A0A662MQY9-F1
#
_entry.id   AF-A0A662MQY9-F1
#
_cell.length_a   1.000
_cell.length_b   1.000
_cell.length_c   1.000
_cell.angle_alpha   90.00
_cell.angle_beta   90.00
_cell.angle_gamma   90.00
#
_symmetry.space_group_name_H-M   'P 1'
#
loop_
_entity.id
_entity.type
_entity.pdbx_description
1 polymer ?
#
loop_
_entity_poly.entity_id
_entity_poly.type
_entity_poly.pdbx_seq_one_letter_code
_entity_poly.pdbx_strand_id
1 'polypeptide(L)' 'MISKVDSRGRLYIPKSMRSKVGSEVYLVETPNGILIIPKPEDPLKELEELGKSLPEVSPEKLKGEILKQALEELK' A
#
# COMPACT_ATOMS: atom_id res chain seq x y z
N MET A 1 17.47 -0.59 4.05
CA MET A 1 17.83 -0.31 5.46
C MET A 1 17.46 -1.52 6.28
N ILE A 2 18.36 -2.04 7.12
CA ILE A 2 18.06 -3.18 7.99
C ILE A 2 17.64 -2.62 9.35
N SER A 3 16.45 -2.98 9.82
CA SER A 3 15.97 -2.68 11.19
C SER A 3 15.95 -3.95 12.01
N LYS A 4 16.35 -3.87 13.27
CA LYS A 4 16.32 -5.01 14.19
C LYS A 4 14.95 -5.09 14.86
N VAL A 5 14.48 -6.32 15.02
CA VAL A 5 13.34 -6.64 15.88
C VAL A 5 13.90 -7.02 17.24
N ASP A 6 13.35 -6.45 18.31
CA ASP A 6 13.80 -6.77 19.67
C ASP A 6 13.23 -8.11 20.17
N SER A 7 13.64 -8.53 21.37
CA SER A 7 13.20 -9.80 21.98
C SER A 7 11.70 -9.87 22.27
N ARG A 8 10.98 -8.75 22.19
CA ARG A 8 9.52 -8.67 22.38
C ARG A 8 8.77 -8.55 21.05
N GLY A 9 9.45 -8.70 19.92
CA GLY A 9 8.84 -8.60 18.60
C GLY A 9 8.60 -7.16 18.13
N ARG A 10 9.17 -6.15 18.80
CA ARG A 10 8.94 -4.74 18.42
C ARG A 10 9.91 -4.32 17.32
N LEU A 11 9.37 -3.74 16.26
CA LEU A 11 10.13 -3.11 15.19
C LEU A 11 10.20 -1.60 15.42
N TYR A 12 11.41 -1.06 15.50
CA TYR A 12 11.59 0.39 15.61
C TYR A 12 11.54 1.05 14.24
N ILE A 13 10.57 1.95 14.04
CA ILE A 13 10.45 2.75 12.82
C ILE A 13 11.36 3.98 12.89
N PRO A 14 12.31 4.14 11.94
CA PRO A 14 13.19 5.30 11.87
C PRO A 14 12.42 6.62 11.80
N LYS A 15 12.96 7.68 12.40
CA LYS A 15 12.30 9.00 12.51
C LYS A 15 11.82 9.53 11.15
N SER A 16 12.60 9.35 10.09
CA SER A 16 12.29 9.79 8.73
C SER A 16 11.08 9.08 8.10
N MET A 17 10.69 7.92 8.63
CA MET A 17 9.57 7.12 8.10
C MET A 17 8.30 7.25 8.94
N ARG A 18 8.38 7.77 10.17
CA ARG A 18 7.22 7.84 11.09
C ARG A 18 6.05 8.65 10.54
N SER A 19 6.33 9.75 9.85
CA SER A 19 5.29 10.57 9.22
C SER A 19 4.48 9.82 8.17
N LYS A 20 5.03 8.76 7.57
CA LYS A 20 4.36 7.92 6.57
C LYS A 20 3.55 6.78 7.19
N VAL A 21 3.85 6.38 8.43
CA VAL A 21 3.26 5.20 9.08
C VAL A 21 2.06 5.58 9.94
N GLY A 22 2.03 6.80 10.48
CA GLY A 22 0.97 7.25 11.38
C GLY A 22 1.07 6.64 12.78
N SER A 23 -0.03 6.69 13.52
CA SER A 23 -0.15 6.14 14.89
C SER A 23 -0.60 4.68 14.92
N GLU A 24 -1.37 4.25 13.92
CA GLU A 24 -1.95 2.91 13.79
C GLU A 24 -1.63 2.33 12.41
N VAL A 25 -1.47 1.01 12.36
CA VAL A 25 -1.17 0.27 11.13
C VAL A 25 -1.95 -1.02 11.06
N TYR A 26 -2.26 -1.45 9.84
CA TYR A 26 -2.62 -2.82 9.54
C TYR A 26 -1.35 -3.64 9.30
N LEU A 27 -1.29 -4.83 9.92
CA LEU A 27 -0.30 -5.85 9.65
C LEU A 27 -0.96 -6.95 8.82
N VAL A 28 -0.48 -7.13 7.59
CA VAL A 28 -1.02 -8.12 6.66
C VAL A 28 0.06 -9.16 6.37
N GLU A 29 -0.26 -10.42 6.61
CA GLU A 29 0.60 -11.54 6.27
C GLU A 29 0.52 -11.84 4.76
N THR A 30 1.67 -12.05 4.15
CA THR A 30 1.82 -12.38 2.73
C THR A 30 2.78 -13.57 2.59
N PRO A 31 2.80 -14.27 1.44
CA PRO A 31 3.75 -15.37 1.22
C PRO A 31 5.22 -14.99 1.40
N ASN A 32 5.55 -13.71 1.22
CA ASN A 32 6.92 -13.20 1.27
C ASN A 32 7.26 -12.47 2.59
N GLY A 33 6.34 -12.43 3.56
CA GLY A 33 6.53 -11.74 4.84
C GLY A 33 5.34 -10.88 5.25
N ILE A 34 5.59 -9.82 6.01
CA ILE A 34 4.55 -8.95 6.58
C ILE A 34 4.56 -7.57 5.89
N LEU A 35 3.39 -7.13 5.45
CA LEU A 35 3.17 -5.74 5.00
C LEU A 35 2.66 -4.89 6.17
N ILE A 36 3.24 -3.71 6.31
CA ILE A 36 2.82 -2.69 7.29
C ILE A 36 2.15 -1.57 6.50
N ILE A 37 0.85 -1.42 6.68
CA ILE A 37 0.04 -0.44 5.94
C ILE A 37 -0.49 0.58 6.95
N PRO A 38 -0.26 1.89 6.75
CA PRO A 38 -0.84 2.92 7.61
C PRO A 38 -2.36 2.80 7.64
N LYS A 39 -2.97 2.91 8.83
CA LYS A 39 -4.43 2.98 8.93
C LYS A 39 -4.87 4.39 8.50
N PRO A 40 -5.77 4.52 7.52
CA PRO A 40 -6.32 5.81 7.12
C PRO A 40 -7.18 6.39 8.26
N GLU A 41 -7.17 7.71 8.42
CA GLU A 41 -8.03 8.39 9.41
C GLU A 41 -9.51 8.25 9.03
N ASP A 42 -9.80 8.37 7.73
CA ASP A 42 -11.11 8.16 7.13
C ASP A 42 -10.97 7.27 5.88
N PRO A 43 -11.20 5.95 6.03
CA PRO A 43 -11.05 5.00 4.92
C PRO A 43 -11.94 5.32 3.71
N LEU A 44 -13.14 5.88 3.94
CA LEU A 44 -14.09 6.16 2.86
C LEU A 44 -13.64 7.38 2.07
N LYS A 45 -13.27 8.45 2.79
CA LYS A 45 -12.78 9.66 2.14
C LYS A 45 -11.51 9.41 1.32
N GLU A 46 -10.55 8.67 1.86
CA GLU A 46 -9.34 8.31 1.12
C GLU A 46 -9.66 7.46 -0.12
N LEU A 47 -10.59 6.51 0.00
CA LEU A 47 -11.03 5.71 -1.14
C LEU A 47 -11.69 6.56 -2.23
N GLU A 48 -12.52 7.53 -1.85
CA GLU A 48 -13.13 8.47 -2.80
C GLU A 48 -12.09 9.36 -3.49
N GLU A 49 -11.11 9.88 -2.74
CA GLU A 49 -10.02 10.68 -3.30
C GLU A 49 -9.15 9.86 -4.26
N LEU A 50 -8.85 8.61 -3.92
CA LEU A 50 -8.17 7.68 -4.81
C LEU A 50 -8.99 7.45 -6.08
N GLY A 51 -10.30 7.24 -5.94
CA GLY A 51 -11.22 7.07 -7.06
C GLY A 51 -11.22 8.27 -8.02
N LYS A 52 -11.17 9.50 -7.49
CA LYS A 52 -11.10 10.74 -8.30
C LYS A 52 -9.78 10.86 -9.08
N SER A 53 -8.72 10.20 -8.65
CA SER A 53 -7.43 10.20 -9.36
C SER A 53 -7.37 9.21 -10.53
N LEU A 54 -8.35 8.30 -10.63
CA LEU A 54 -8.42 7.32 -11.71
C LEU A 54 -8.92 7.96 -13.01
N PRO A 55 -8.53 7.44 -14.18
CA PRO A 55 -9.06 7.90 -15.46
C PRO A 55 -10.58 7.70 -15.56
N GLU A 56 -11.27 8.62 -16.22
CA GLU A 56 -12.71 8.53 -16.51
C GLU A 56 -13.00 7.49 -17.62
N VAL A 57 -12.76 6.22 -17.33
CA VAL A 57 -13.05 5.09 -18.21
C VAL A 57 -13.88 4.05 -17.46
N SER A 58 -14.58 3.20 -18.21
CA SER A 58 -15.30 2.10 -17.57
C SER A 58 -14.31 1.13 -16.89
N PRO A 59 -14.71 0.48 -15.78
CA PRO A 59 -13.88 -0.52 -15.11
C PRO A 59 -13.36 -1.63 -16.04
N GLU A 60 -14.17 -2.04 -17.03
CA GLU A 60 -13.80 -3.07 -18.01
C GLU A 60 -12.67 -2.59 -18.93
N LYS A 61 -12.74 -1.34 -19.38
CA LYS A 61 -11.70 -0.74 -20.22
C LYS A 61 -10.41 -0.57 -19.44
N LEU A 62 -10.49 -0.05 -18.20
CA LEU A 62 -9.33 0.09 -17.33
C LEU A 62 -8.63 -1.25 -17.10
N LYS A 63 -9.40 -2.31 -16.82
CA LYS A 63 -8.87 -3.67 -16.65
C LYS A 63 -8.17 -4.18 -17.90
N GLY A 64 -8.73 -3.91 -19.09
CA GLY A 64 -8.11 -4.25 -20.36
C GLY A 64 -6.77 -3.53 -20.58
N GLU A 65 -6.69 -2.25 -20.25
CA GLU A 65 -5.47 -1.44 -20.34
C GLU A 65 -4.38 -1.93 -19.37
N ILE A 66 -4.73 -2.21 -18.11
CA ILE A 66 -3.81 -2.78 -17.10
C ILE A 66 -3.21 -4.10 -17.58
N LEU A 67 -4.05 -5.01 -18.09
CA LEU A 67 -3.59 -6.30 -18.60
C LEU A 67 -2.67 -6.15 -19.81
N LYS A 68 -3.00 -5.24 -20.72
CA LYS A 68 -2.17 -4.96 -21.90
C LYS A 68 -0.79 -4.44 -21.47
N GLN A 69 -0.73 -3.49 -20.54
CA GLN A 69 0.53 -2.95 -20.03
C GLN A 69 1.38 -4.03 -19.36
N ALA A 70 0.78 -4.85 -18.49
CA ALA A 70 1.49 -5.95 -17.82
C ALA A 70 2.10 -6.96 -18.82
N LEU A 71 1.40 -7.24 -19.94
CA LEU A 71 1.93 -8.10 -21.00
C LEU A 71 3.06 -7.45 -21.81
N GLU A 72 3.04 -6.12 -21.97
CA GLU A 72 4.12 -5.38 -22.64
C GLU A 72 5.39 -5.35 -21.78
N GLU A 73 5.27 -5.21 -20.45
CA GLU A 73 6.40 -5.23 -19.51
C GLU A 73 7.09 -6.60 -19.37
N LEU A 74 6.41 -7.69 -19.78
CA LEU A 74 6.96 -9.05 -19.78
C LEU A 74 7.74 -9.41 -21.05
N LYS A 75 7.73 -8.55 -22.08
CA LYS A 75 8.47 -8.75 -23.34
C LYS A 75 9.88 -8.18 -23.27
#